data_AF-A0A536RN42-F1
#
_entry.id   AF-A0A536RN42-F1
#
_cell.length_a   1.000
_cell.length_b   1.000
_cell.length_c   1.000
_cell.angle_alpha   90.00
_cell.angle_beta   90.00
_cell.angle_gamma   90.00
#
_symmetry.space_group_name_H-M   'P 1'
#
loop_
_entity.id
_entity.type
_entity.pdbx_description
1 polymer ?
#
loop_
_entity_poly.entity_id
_entity_poly.type
_entity_poly.pdbx_seq_one_letter_code
_entity_poly.pdbx_strand_id
1 'polypeptide(L)'
;MNGTAAVARYTLLELSRRRVLLVFFLVGSLGIVGLGVGLRILYSLFESNPNGGFNPVTNQFVELQFVSLIRSALGTFGLLIAYGIGMTAIYHDLDSGAATSIFSKPVSRFAFSVGKILAGVAALVVIVGLLAVEARLVMLLFGGGYEDAITEEVLATVANTLVVMLIVLALSTWMNNIVAAVVAFVYYNVITGVMTLLHSFVNSNLIENGVARAVIDVAYWLFPHPLTSSIPAALVRAQVQAGGQSGQSSGPAAAVLQGSGPGDIAWWAFVMVFFAAVVYYSVRRRQV
;
A
#
# COMPACT_ATOMS: atom_id res chain seq x y z
N MET A 1 -4.20 33.84 -7.18
CA MET A 1 -3.54 32.51 -7.29
C MET A 1 -3.95 31.68 -6.09
N ASN A 2 -4.50 30.47 -6.31
CA ASN A 2 -4.98 29.61 -5.20
C ASN A 2 -3.81 29.23 -4.29
N GLY A 3 -3.77 29.75 -3.05
CA GLY A 3 -2.67 29.53 -2.10
C GLY A 3 -2.34 28.04 -1.90
N THR A 4 -3.35 27.17 -1.97
CA THR A 4 -3.20 25.71 -1.89
C THR A 4 -2.28 25.14 -2.99
N ALA A 5 -2.45 25.59 -4.23
CA ALA A 5 -1.66 25.11 -5.36
C ALA A 5 -0.20 25.59 -5.28
N ALA A 6 0.03 26.79 -4.74
CA ALA A 6 1.38 27.30 -4.52
C ALA A 6 2.12 26.47 -3.44
N VAL A 7 1.44 26.17 -2.32
CA VAL A 7 1.99 25.31 -1.26
C VAL A 7 2.26 23.90 -1.80
N ALA A 8 1.34 23.34 -2.58
CA ALA A 8 1.51 22.01 -3.16
C ALA A 8 2.73 21.95 -4.09
N ARG A 9 2.90 22.93 -5.00
CA ARG A 9 4.06 23.00 -5.90
C ARG A 9 5.37 23.15 -5.12
N TYR A 10 5.41 24.00 -4.11
CA TYR A 10 6.60 24.18 -3.28
C TYR A 10 6.97 22.88 -2.56
N THR A 11 5.97 22.22 -1.96
CA THR A 11 6.17 20.94 -1.27
C THR A 11 6.63 19.84 -2.22
N LEU A 12 6.09 19.78 -3.44
CA LEU A 12 6.54 18.82 -4.45
C LEU A 12 8.00 19.05 -4.84
N LEU A 13 8.43 20.30 -5.03
CA LEU A 13 9.83 20.63 -5.32
C LEU A 13 10.76 20.31 -4.15
N GLU A 14 10.28 20.49 -2.93
CA GLU A 14 11.01 20.12 -1.71
C GLU A 14 11.16 18.60 -1.61
N LEU A 15 10.07 17.84 -1.80
CA LEU A 15 10.09 16.37 -1.82
C LEU A 15 10.99 15.85 -2.94
N SER A 16 10.92 16.41 -4.15
CA SER A 16 11.75 15.97 -5.28
C SER A 16 13.24 16.22 -5.06
N ARG A 17 13.61 17.23 -4.25
CA ARG A 17 15.01 17.50 -3.88
C ARG A 17 15.54 16.53 -2.82
N ARG A 18 14.66 15.88 -2.06
CA ARG A 18 15.06 14.92 -1.02
C ARG A 18 15.51 13.61 -1.66
N ARG A 19 16.83 13.37 -1.63
CA ARG A 19 17.46 12.15 -2.16
C ARG A 19 16.88 10.87 -1.58
N VAL A 20 16.31 10.91 -0.38
CA VAL A 20 15.72 9.74 0.30
C VAL A 20 14.60 9.10 -0.53
N LEU A 21 13.73 9.89 -1.17
CA LEU A 21 12.66 9.34 -2.03
C LEU A 21 13.23 8.67 -3.27
N LEU A 22 14.27 9.26 -3.86
CA LEU A 22 14.97 8.67 -4.99
C LEU A 22 15.64 7.35 -4.61
N VAL A 23 16.24 7.26 -3.41
CA VAL A 23 16.82 6.00 -2.92
C VAL A 23 15.76 4.92 -2.77
N PHE A 24 14.60 5.23 -2.16
CA PHE A 24 13.52 4.24 -2.05
C PHE A 24 12.99 3.79 -3.42
N PHE A 25 12.86 4.72 -4.35
CA PHE A 25 12.47 4.40 -5.72
C PHE A 25 13.50 3.50 -6.41
N LEU A 26 14.79 3.84 -6.36
CA LEU A 26 15.85 3.04 -6.99
C LEU A 26 15.95 1.64 -6.37
N VAL A 27 15.91 1.53 -5.05
CA VAL A 27 15.95 0.23 -4.37
C VAL A 27 14.70 -0.59 -4.70
N GLY A 28 13.53 0.04 -4.76
CA GLY A 28 12.29 -0.60 -5.17
C GLY A 28 12.34 -1.12 -6.62
N SER A 29 12.78 -0.26 -7.53
CA SER A 29 12.92 -0.56 -8.96
C SER A 29 13.90 -1.71 -9.20
N LEU A 30 15.11 -1.59 -8.66
CA LEU A 30 16.13 -2.65 -8.74
C LEU A 30 15.65 -3.95 -8.08
N GLY A 31 14.88 -3.86 -6.99
CA GLY A 31 14.27 -5.01 -6.34
C GLY A 31 13.25 -5.73 -7.23
N ILE A 32 12.33 -5.00 -7.87
CA ILE A 32 11.31 -5.57 -8.76
C ILE A 32 11.95 -6.20 -9.99
N VAL A 33 12.87 -5.49 -10.65
CA VAL A 33 13.60 -6.00 -11.83
C VAL A 33 14.46 -7.20 -11.45
N GLY A 34 15.20 -7.10 -10.35
CA GLY A 34 16.06 -8.18 -9.85
C GLY A 34 15.27 -9.45 -9.53
N LEU A 35 14.11 -9.32 -8.89
CA LEU A 35 13.22 -10.44 -8.61
C LEU A 35 12.69 -11.08 -9.90
N GLY A 36 12.21 -10.30 -10.87
CA GLY A 36 11.66 -10.85 -12.11
C GLY A 36 12.71 -11.49 -13.01
N VAL A 37 13.82 -10.79 -13.27
CA VAL A 37 14.92 -11.33 -14.07
C VAL A 37 15.56 -12.53 -13.37
N GLY A 38 15.77 -12.45 -12.05
CA GLY A 38 16.31 -13.54 -11.25
C GLY A 38 15.45 -14.80 -11.31
N LEU A 39 14.13 -14.67 -11.16
CA LEU A 39 13.19 -15.78 -11.32
C LEU A 39 13.25 -16.40 -12.71
N ARG A 40 13.30 -15.56 -13.76
CA ARG A 40 13.34 -16.03 -15.15
C ARG A 40 14.62 -16.80 -15.45
N ILE A 41 15.77 -16.31 -15.00
CA ILE A 41 17.06 -17.00 -15.17
C ILE A 41 17.04 -18.31 -14.41
N LEU A 42 16.66 -18.29 -13.13
CA LEU A 42 16.60 -19.48 -12.28
C LEU A 42 15.71 -20.55 -12.93
N TYR A 43 14.54 -20.16 -13.44
CA TYR A 43 13.66 -21.06 -14.15
C TYR A 43 14.28 -21.66 -15.43
N SER A 44 14.91 -20.83 -16.27
CA SER A 44 15.57 -21.31 -17.50
C SER A 44 16.71 -22.30 -17.24
N LEU A 45 17.33 -22.25 -16.05
CA LEU A 45 18.37 -23.20 -15.64
C LEU A 45 17.80 -24.53 -15.13
N PHE A 46 16.56 -24.55 -14.64
CA PHE A 46 15.88 -25.78 -14.22
C PHE A 46 15.13 -26.47 -15.37
N GLU A 47 14.77 -25.72 -16.41
CA GLU A 47 14.06 -26.21 -17.61
C GLU A 47 15.02 -26.80 -18.67
N SER A 48 16.34 -26.83 -18.43
CA SER A 48 17.36 -27.39 -19.34
C SER A 48 17.35 -28.93 -19.40
N ASN A 49 16.16 -29.53 -19.49
CA ASN A 49 15.98 -30.94 -19.83
C ASN A 49 15.77 -31.03 -21.36
N PRO A 50 16.67 -31.67 -22.15
CA PRO A 50 16.67 -31.61 -23.62
C PRO A 50 15.41 -32.16 -24.32
N ASN A 51 14.58 -32.92 -23.59
CA ASN A 51 13.35 -33.54 -24.10
C ASN A 51 12.07 -32.95 -23.48
N GLY A 52 12.18 -31.95 -22.59
CA GLY A 52 11.04 -31.30 -21.95
C GLY A 52 10.54 -30.14 -22.81
N GLY A 53 9.65 -30.43 -23.76
CA GLY A 53 8.95 -29.38 -24.50
C GLY A 53 8.23 -28.42 -23.56
N PHE A 54 8.05 -27.17 -24.01
CA PHE A 54 7.29 -26.11 -23.33
C PHE A 54 6.05 -26.67 -22.62
N ASN A 55 6.13 -26.85 -21.30
CA ASN A 55 4.98 -27.30 -20.53
C ASN A 55 4.19 -26.06 -20.09
N PRO A 56 3.00 -25.79 -20.66
CA PRO A 56 2.22 -24.59 -20.35
C PRO A 56 1.86 -24.50 -18.86
N VAL A 57 1.76 -25.64 -18.17
CA VAL A 57 1.47 -25.70 -16.74
C VAL A 57 2.61 -25.11 -15.90
N THR A 58 3.85 -25.31 -16.32
CA THR A 58 5.03 -24.87 -15.57
C THR A 58 5.26 -23.36 -15.71
N ASN A 59 5.04 -22.80 -16.90
CA ASN A 59 5.07 -21.34 -17.10
C ASN A 59 3.99 -20.61 -16.29
N GLN A 60 2.78 -21.18 -16.21
CA GLN A 60 1.71 -20.62 -15.39
C GLN A 60 2.07 -20.61 -13.90
N PHE A 61 2.74 -21.66 -13.40
CA PHE A 61 3.20 -21.69 -12.02
C PHE A 61 4.26 -20.62 -11.71
N VAL A 62 5.23 -20.40 -12.61
CA VAL A 62 6.26 -19.37 -12.44
C VAL A 62 5.65 -17.97 -12.46
N GLU A 63 4.68 -17.74 -13.35
CA GLU A 63 3.95 -16.47 -13.42
C GLU A 63 3.19 -16.19 -12.12
N LEU A 64 2.50 -17.19 -11.55
CA LEU A 64 1.81 -17.06 -10.26
C LEU A 64 2.77 -16.74 -9.10
N GLN A 65 3.94 -17.40 -9.07
CA GLN A 65 4.98 -17.12 -8.07
C GLN A 65 5.51 -15.68 -8.22
N PHE A 66 5.74 -15.24 -9.45
CA PHE A 66 6.19 -13.88 -9.73
C PHE A 66 5.16 -12.83 -9.29
N VAL A 67 3.88 -13.03 -9.60
CA VAL A 67 2.79 -12.13 -9.16
C VAL A 67 2.71 -12.06 -7.63
N SER A 68 2.86 -13.19 -6.94
CA SER A 68 2.90 -13.25 -5.46
C SER A 68 4.07 -12.44 -4.88
N LEU A 69 5.27 -12.56 -5.46
CA LEU A 69 6.44 -11.81 -5.02
C LEU A 69 6.32 -10.31 -5.33
N ILE A 70 5.85 -9.93 -6.52
CA ILE A 70 5.57 -8.53 -6.87
C ILE A 70 4.62 -7.92 -5.87
N ARG A 71 3.53 -8.62 -5.54
CA ARG A 71 2.53 -8.14 -4.59
C ARG A 71 3.18 -7.78 -3.25
N SER A 72 3.98 -8.69 -2.71
CA SER A 72 4.70 -8.47 -1.46
C SER A 72 5.71 -7.31 -1.56
N ALA A 73 6.47 -7.25 -2.67
CA ALA A 73 7.46 -6.21 -2.91
C ALA A 73 6.80 -4.82 -3.04
N LEU A 74 5.78 -4.68 -3.88
CA LEU A 74 5.03 -3.43 -4.07
C LEU A 74 4.40 -2.95 -2.76
N GLY A 75 3.79 -3.86 -1.99
CA GLY A 75 3.25 -3.52 -0.67
C GLY A 75 4.32 -2.99 0.28
N THR A 76 5.47 -3.67 0.34
CA THR A 76 6.57 -3.28 1.23
C THR A 76 7.20 -1.94 0.82
N PHE A 77 7.54 -1.78 -0.46
CA PHE A 77 8.13 -0.53 -0.96
C PHE A 77 7.15 0.64 -0.89
N GLY A 78 5.88 0.40 -1.24
CA GLY A 78 4.82 1.40 -1.11
C GLY A 78 4.67 1.90 0.33
N LEU A 79 4.74 0.99 1.32
CA LEU A 79 4.73 1.36 2.74
C LEU A 79 5.95 2.20 3.11
N LEU A 80 7.15 1.79 2.72
CA LEU A 80 8.38 2.55 3.00
C LEU A 80 8.33 3.96 2.40
N ILE A 81 7.82 4.10 1.17
CA ILE A 81 7.61 5.40 0.52
C ILE A 81 6.58 6.22 1.30
N ALA A 82 5.47 5.62 1.74
CA ALA A 82 4.45 6.30 2.54
C ALA A 82 5.02 6.84 3.86
N TYR A 83 5.83 6.05 4.58
CA TYR A 83 6.53 6.52 5.77
C TYR A 83 7.51 7.65 5.45
N GLY A 84 8.30 7.50 4.41
CA GLY A 84 9.27 8.51 3.97
C GLY A 84 8.61 9.86 3.66
N ILE A 85 7.53 9.85 2.88
CA ILE A 85 6.75 11.06 2.56
C ILE A 85 6.07 11.61 3.80
N GLY A 86 5.39 10.77 4.58
CA GLY A 86 4.65 11.19 5.78
C GLY A 86 5.53 11.92 6.81
N MET A 87 6.73 11.37 7.07
CA MET A 87 7.70 12.00 7.97
C MET A 87 8.23 13.34 7.44
N THR A 88 8.45 13.44 6.13
CA THR A 88 9.16 14.59 5.55
C THR A 88 8.24 15.76 5.21
N ALA A 89 6.96 15.51 4.94
CA ALA A 89 6.06 16.52 4.40
C ALA A 89 5.79 17.69 5.37
N ILE A 90 5.52 17.41 6.65
CA ILE A 90 5.11 18.45 7.63
C ILE A 90 6.16 18.71 8.69
N TYR A 91 6.79 17.68 9.25
CA TYR A 91 7.60 17.83 10.45
C TYR A 91 8.78 18.78 10.27
N HIS A 92 9.46 18.70 9.12
CA HIS A 92 10.61 19.58 8.85
C HIS A 92 10.23 21.07 8.89
N ASP A 93 9.04 21.43 8.41
CA ASP A 93 8.56 22.82 8.43
C ASP A 93 8.14 23.27 9.83
N LEU A 94 7.65 22.34 10.66
CA LEU A 94 7.28 22.60 12.04
C LEU A 94 8.51 22.75 12.94
N ASP A 95 9.53 21.92 12.75
CA ASP A 95 10.74 21.88 13.57
C ASP A 95 11.71 23.02 13.23
N SER A 96 11.85 23.34 11.94
CA SER A 96 12.69 24.47 11.49
C SER A 96 12.10 25.86 11.78
N GLY A 97 10.88 25.93 12.31
CA GLY A 97 10.14 27.19 12.48
C GLY A 97 9.70 27.84 11.17
N ALA A 98 9.98 27.24 10.00
CA ALA A 98 9.59 27.76 8.70
C ALA A 98 8.07 27.98 8.58
N ALA A 99 7.27 27.18 9.29
CA ALA A 99 5.82 27.35 9.38
C ALA A 99 5.42 28.76 9.86
N THR A 100 6.13 29.38 10.82
CA THR A 100 5.84 30.75 11.29
C THR A 100 6.00 31.77 10.17
N SER A 101 7.06 31.64 9.36
CA SER A 101 7.36 32.53 8.24
C SER A 101 6.40 32.36 7.05
N ILE A 102 5.79 31.18 6.93
CA ILE A 102 4.76 30.92 5.91
C ILE A 102 3.42 31.51 6.36
N PHE A 103 3.09 31.41 7.65
CA PHE A 103 1.86 31.98 8.21
C PHE A 103 1.88 33.51 8.37
N SER A 104 3.05 34.16 8.30
CA SER A 104 3.14 35.62 8.24
C SER A 104 2.71 36.19 6.88
N LYS A 105 2.59 35.34 5.85
CA LYS A 105 2.01 35.68 4.54
C LYS A 105 0.50 35.40 4.56
N PRO A 106 -0.30 36.01 3.66
CA PRO A 106 -1.76 35.79 3.58
C PRO A 106 -2.10 34.40 3.00
N VAL A 107 -1.66 33.33 3.66
CA VAL A 107 -1.96 31.93 3.33
C VAL A 107 -2.80 31.35 4.46
N SER A 108 -3.99 30.86 4.13
CA SER A 108 -4.85 30.23 5.14
C SER A 108 -4.23 28.90 5.61
N ARG A 109 -4.40 28.58 6.91
CA ARG A 109 -3.92 27.31 7.49
C ARG A 109 -4.52 26.08 6.76
N PHE A 110 -5.74 26.23 6.26
CA PHE A 110 -6.40 25.24 5.41
C PHE A 110 -5.68 25.04 4.07
N ALA A 111 -5.32 26.14 3.38
CA ALA A 111 -4.56 26.05 2.14
C ALA A 111 -3.18 25.40 2.34
N PHE A 112 -2.55 25.64 3.50
CA PHE A 112 -1.29 25.00 3.87
C PHE A 112 -1.45 23.49 4.07
N SER A 113 -2.36 23.04 4.94
CA SER A 113 -2.54 21.61 5.24
C SER A 113 -3.00 20.82 4.01
N VAL A 114 -3.97 21.35 3.26
CA VAL A 114 -4.45 20.70 2.04
C VAL A 114 -3.36 20.67 0.98
N GLY A 115 -2.58 21.75 0.82
CA GLY A 115 -1.46 21.78 -0.12
C GLY A 115 -0.40 20.72 0.19
N LYS A 116 -0.08 20.52 1.48
CA LYS A 116 0.86 19.49 1.95
C LYS A 116 0.33 18.08 1.72
N ILE A 117 -0.95 17.83 2.02
CA ILE A 117 -1.59 16.53 1.76
C ILE A 117 -1.60 16.25 0.26
N LEU A 118 -2.07 17.19 -0.58
CA LEU A 118 -2.13 17.01 -2.03
C LEU A 118 -0.76 16.75 -2.65
N ALA A 119 0.28 17.44 -2.18
CA ALA A 119 1.64 17.18 -2.64
C ALA A 119 2.14 15.79 -2.23
N GLY A 120 1.87 15.36 -0.99
CA GLY A 120 2.21 14.01 -0.53
C GLY A 120 1.48 12.93 -1.33
N VAL A 121 0.16 13.10 -1.55
CA VAL A 121 -0.66 12.20 -2.38
C VAL A 121 -0.11 12.13 -3.79
N ALA A 122 0.15 13.27 -4.44
CA ALA A 122 0.67 13.30 -5.81
C ALA A 122 2.05 12.64 -5.92
N ALA A 123 2.96 12.91 -4.97
CA ALA A 123 4.27 12.28 -4.94
C ALA A 123 4.16 10.76 -4.76
N LEU A 124 3.31 10.31 -3.85
CA LEU A 124 3.09 8.88 -3.59
C LEU A 124 2.51 8.18 -4.83
N VAL A 125 1.47 8.73 -5.43
CA VAL A 125 0.84 8.18 -6.64
C VAL A 125 1.83 8.10 -7.78
N VAL A 126 2.68 9.11 -7.98
CA VAL A 126 3.71 9.08 -9.03
C VAL A 126 4.75 8.01 -8.75
N ILE A 127 5.32 7.95 -7.54
CA ILE A 127 6.41 7.01 -7.24
C ILE A 127 5.90 5.56 -7.24
N VAL A 128 4.81 5.28 -6.54
CA VAL A 128 4.21 3.94 -6.50
C VAL A 128 3.65 3.55 -7.87
N GLY A 129 3.07 4.50 -8.60
CA GLY A 129 2.62 4.30 -9.98
C GLY A 129 3.76 3.94 -10.94
N LEU A 130 4.93 4.58 -10.80
CA LEU A 130 6.11 4.21 -11.59
C LEU A 130 6.59 2.79 -11.27
N LEU A 131 6.66 2.40 -9.98
CA LEU A 131 6.99 1.03 -9.58
C LEU A 131 5.98 0.01 -10.11
N ALA A 132 4.70 0.38 -10.16
CA ALA A 132 3.65 -0.46 -10.73
C ALA A 132 3.79 -0.64 -12.24
N VAL A 133 4.09 0.42 -12.97
CA VAL A 133 4.37 0.35 -14.42
C VAL A 133 5.57 -0.54 -14.68
N GLU A 134 6.63 -0.40 -13.87
CA GLU A 134 7.80 -1.27 -13.94
C GLU A 134 7.46 -2.74 -13.66
N ALA A 135 6.67 -3.03 -12.62
CA ALA A 135 6.22 -4.39 -12.32
C ALA A 135 5.46 -5.02 -13.51
N ARG A 136 4.63 -4.22 -14.23
CA ARG A 136 3.97 -4.67 -15.46
C ARG A 136 4.95 -4.93 -16.60
N LEU A 137 5.93 -4.05 -16.79
CA LEU A 137 6.95 -4.25 -17.83
C LEU A 137 7.75 -5.53 -17.61
N VAL A 138 8.10 -5.83 -16.35
CA VAL A 138 8.79 -7.07 -15.99
C VAL A 138 7.88 -8.29 -16.18
N MET A 139 6.56 -8.14 -16.01
CA MET A 139 5.59 -9.20 -16.26
C MET A 139 5.56 -9.67 -17.71
N LEU A 140 5.83 -8.79 -18.67
CA LEU A 140 5.92 -9.16 -20.08
C LEU A 140 6.98 -10.24 -20.35
N LEU A 141 7.97 -10.41 -19.47
CA LEU A 141 8.97 -11.49 -19.55
C LEU A 141 8.38 -12.90 -19.34
N PHE A 142 7.17 -12.99 -18.78
CA PHE A 142 6.51 -14.25 -18.43
C PHE A 142 5.37 -14.63 -19.39
N GLY A 143 5.14 -13.85 -20.46
CA GLY A 143 4.15 -14.17 -21.49
C GLY A 143 2.78 -13.50 -21.32
N GLY A 144 2.51 -12.91 -20.14
CA GLY A 144 1.34 -12.08 -19.87
C GLY A 144 0.02 -12.85 -19.77
N GLY A 145 -0.56 -12.91 -18.56
CA GLY A 145 -1.91 -13.45 -18.35
C GLY A 145 -2.67 -12.85 -17.16
N TYR A 146 -1.99 -12.13 -16.26
CA TYR A 146 -2.56 -11.56 -15.03
C TYR A 146 -2.41 -10.02 -14.93
N GLU A 147 -2.42 -9.30 -16.06
CA GLU A 147 -2.26 -7.84 -16.08
C GLU A 147 -3.39 -7.09 -15.34
N ASP A 148 -4.63 -7.57 -15.48
CA ASP A 148 -5.79 -7.02 -14.79
C ASP A 148 -5.68 -7.18 -13.27
N ALA A 149 -5.22 -8.36 -12.83
CA ALA A 149 -4.93 -8.65 -11.44
C ALA A 149 -3.91 -7.65 -10.88
N ILE A 150 -2.77 -7.46 -11.55
CA ILE A 150 -1.75 -6.48 -11.13
C ILE A 150 -2.33 -5.06 -11.04
N THR A 151 -3.22 -4.69 -11.96
CA THR A 151 -3.89 -3.37 -11.91
C THR A 151 -4.69 -3.17 -10.63
N GLU A 152 -5.48 -4.17 -10.24
CA GLU A 152 -6.26 -4.11 -9.01
C GLU A 152 -5.38 -4.05 -7.75
N GLU A 153 -4.31 -4.85 -7.71
CA GLU A 153 -3.35 -4.82 -6.59
C GLU A 153 -2.59 -3.51 -6.48
N VAL A 154 -2.22 -2.91 -7.61
CA VAL A 154 -1.57 -1.59 -7.63
C VAL A 154 -2.51 -0.55 -7.05
N LEU A 155 -3.79 -0.55 -7.46
CA LEU A 155 -4.78 0.38 -6.93
C LEU A 155 -5.00 0.17 -5.43
N ALA A 156 -5.14 -1.08 -4.97
CA ALA A 156 -5.26 -1.40 -3.55
C ALA A 156 -4.00 -0.97 -2.77
N THR A 157 -2.81 -1.21 -3.31
CA THR A 157 -1.53 -0.82 -2.70
C THR A 157 -1.43 0.69 -2.58
N VAL A 158 -1.73 1.45 -3.64
CA VAL A 158 -1.74 2.92 -3.60
C VAL A 158 -2.74 3.42 -2.57
N ALA A 159 -3.96 2.88 -2.55
CA ALA A 159 -4.99 3.28 -1.59
C ALA A 159 -4.57 3.01 -0.13
N ASN A 160 -4.00 1.84 0.15
CA ASN A 160 -3.52 1.46 1.48
C ASN A 160 -2.35 2.33 1.93
N THR A 161 -1.39 2.58 1.04
CA THR A 161 -0.20 3.37 1.35
C THR A 161 -0.53 4.86 1.55
N LEU A 162 -1.59 5.37 0.90
CA LEU A 162 -2.12 6.72 1.19
C LEU A 162 -2.66 6.84 2.63
N VAL A 163 -3.38 5.84 3.13
CA VAL A 163 -3.87 5.83 4.51
C VAL A 163 -2.69 5.84 5.48
N VAL A 164 -1.67 5.01 5.25
CA VAL A 164 -0.46 4.99 6.09
C VAL A 164 0.25 6.34 6.06
N MET A 165 0.44 6.93 4.88
CA MET A 165 1.04 8.25 4.74
C MET A 165 0.26 9.29 5.56
N LEU A 166 -1.08 9.29 5.51
CA LEU A 166 -1.90 10.22 6.29
C LEU A 166 -1.81 9.99 7.79
N ILE A 167 -1.77 8.74 8.25
CA ILE A 167 -1.56 8.39 9.66
C ILE A 167 -0.22 8.95 10.15
N VAL A 168 0.86 8.67 9.42
CA VAL A 168 2.21 9.15 9.76
C VAL A 168 2.22 10.67 9.79
N LEU A 169 1.65 11.30 8.76
CA LEU A 169 1.61 12.76 8.63
C LEU A 169 0.78 13.41 9.74
N ALA A 170 -0.31 12.77 10.17
CA ALA A 170 -1.09 13.18 11.34
C ALA A 170 -0.27 13.08 12.63
N LEU A 171 0.38 11.95 12.88
CA LEU A 171 1.18 11.73 14.09
C LEU A 171 2.42 12.64 14.15
N SER A 172 3.08 12.88 13.02
CA SER A 172 4.23 13.79 12.89
C SER A 172 3.91 15.24 13.27
N THR A 173 2.62 15.62 13.38
CA THR A 173 2.23 16.93 13.91
C THR A 173 2.30 17.02 15.44
N TRP A 174 2.32 15.90 16.17
CA TRP A 174 2.28 15.86 17.63
C TRP A 174 3.55 15.31 18.27
N MET A 175 4.27 14.43 17.57
CA MET A 175 5.47 13.78 18.09
C MET A 175 6.64 13.87 17.09
N ASN A 176 7.84 13.49 17.54
CA ASN A 176 9.01 13.36 16.69
C ASN A 176 8.73 12.37 15.55
N ASN A 177 9.20 12.68 14.34
CA ASN A 177 9.10 11.85 13.15
C ASN A 177 9.40 10.37 13.35
N ILE A 178 10.47 10.04 14.06
CA ILE A 178 10.84 8.64 14.28
C ILE A 178 9.77 7.94 15.11
N VAL A 179 9.28 8.59 16.17
CA VAL A 179 8.23 8.06 17.04
C VAL A 179 6.92 7.95 16.28
N ALA A 180 6.55 8.95 15.48
CA ALA A 180 5.36 8.93 14.63
C ALA A 180 5.37 7.75 13.66
N ALA A 181 6.50 7.50 13.00
CA ALA A 181 6.64 6.37 12.07
C ALA A 181 6.55 5.02 12.79
N VAL A 182 7.20 4.86 13.95
CA VAL A 182 7.13 3.61 14.74
C VAL A 182 5.71 3.36 15.24
N VAL A 183 5.03 4.38 15.77
CA VAL A 183 3.64 4.26 16.25
C VAL A 183 2.70 3.96 15.09
N ALA A 184 2.84 4.64 13.96
CA ALA A 184 2.08 4.33 12.74
C ALA A 184 2.33 2.91 12.24
N PHE A 185 3.58 2.43 12.34
CA PHE A 185 3.94 1.06 11.98
C PHE A 185 3.26 0.03 12.86
N VAL A 186 3.34 0.18 14.18
CA VAL A 186 2.66 -0.72 15.13
C VAL A 186 1.15 -0.65 14.93
N TYR A 187 0.59 0.55 14.84
CA TYR A 187 -0.85 0.74 14.67
C TYR A 187 -1.35 0.11 13.37
N TYR A 188 -0.75 0.45 12.23
CA TYR A 188 -1.23 -0.01 10.93
C TYR A 188 -0.83 -1.46 10.64
N ASN A 189 0.43 -1.87 10.84
CA ASN A 189 0.87 -3.20 10.40
C ASN A 189 0.58 -4.29 11.43
N VAL A 190 0.69 -3.99 12.73
CA VAL A 190 0.52 -4.99 13.79
C VAL A 190 -0.94 -5.07 14.22
N ILE A 191 -1.53 -3.95 14.65
CA ILE A 191 -2.90 -3.97 15.20
C ILE A 191 -3.91 -4.30 14.09
N THR A 192 -3.89 -3.59 12.96
CA THR A 192 -4.85 -3.89 11.88
C THR A 192 -4.60 -5.25 11.24
N GLY A 193 -3.34 -5.70 11.17
CA GLY A 193 -2.98 -7.03 10.68
C GLY A 193 -3.60 -8.12 11.55
N VAL A 194 -3.46 -8.02 12.87
CA VAL A 194 -4.08 -8.95 13.83
C VAL A 194 -5.61 -8.91 13.72
N MET A 195 -6.21 -7.73 13.63
CA MET A 195 -7.68 -7.61 13.51
C MET A 195 -8.21 -8.21 12.22
N THR A 196 -7.52 -8.01 11.09
CA THR A 196 -7.89 -8.59 9.80
C THR A 196 -7.78 -10.12 9.84
N LEU A 197 -6.73 -10.66 10.47
CA LEU A 197 -6.58 -12.10 10.68
C LEU A 197 -7.70 -12.68 11.56
N LEU A 198 -8.02 -12.03 12.68
CA LEU A 198 -9.11 -12.45 13.57
C LEU A 198 -10.46 -12.43 12.86
N HIS A 199 -10.75 -11.38 12.08
CA HIS A 199 -11.97 -11.30 11.29
C HIS A 199 -12.03 -12.39 10.21
N SER A 200 -10.90 -12.77 9.61
CA SER A 200 -10.84 -13.91 8.68
C SER A 200 -11.20 -15.24 9.34
N PHE A 201 -10.83 -15.46 10.61
CA PHE A 201 -11.20 -16.66 11.37
C PHE A 201 -12.67 -16.70 11.77
N VAL A 202 -13.28 -15.54 12.01
CA VAL A 202 -14.73 -15.42 12.20
C VAL A 202 -15.46 -15.81 10.91
N ASN A 203 -15.02 -15.28 9.77
CA ASN A 203 -15.63 -15.54 8.47
C ASN A 203 -15.46 -17.00 8.01
N SER A 204 -14.38 -17.67 8.41
CA SER A 204 -14.17 -19.09 8.13
C SER A 204 -14.90 -20.04 9.11
N ASN A 205 -15.80 -19.52 9.95
CA ASN A 205 -16.53 -20.26 10.98
C ASN A 205 -15.65 -21.03 11.99
N LEU A 206 -14.36 -20.67 12.13
CA LEU A 206 -13.48 -21.32 13.12
C LEU A 206 -13.78 -20.88 14.56
N ILE A 207 -14.39 -19.70 14.71
CA ILE A 207 -14.87 -19.18 15.99
C ILE A 207 -16.38 -19.37 16.01
N GLU A 208 -16.89 -20.33 16.77
CA GLU A 208 -18.34 -20.63 16.82
C GLU A 208 -19.10 -19.77 17.84
N ASN A 209 -18.40 -19.12 18.78
CA ASN A 209 -19.03 -18.31 19.83
C ASN A 209 -19.56 -16.97 19.27
N GLY A 210 -20.89 -16.79 19.29
CA GLY A 210 -21.55 -15.58 18.77
C GLY A 210 -21.13 -14.27 19.44
N VAL A 211 -20.76 -14.29 20.73
CA VAL A 211 -20.26 -13.10 21.43
C VAL A 211 -18.86 -12.73 20.92
N ALA A 212 -17.99 -13.72 20.75
CA ALA A 212 -16.64 -13.50 20.22
C ALA A 212 -16.67 -12.96 18.79
N ARG A 213 -17.59 -13.47 17.95
CA ARG A 213 -17.82 -12.92 16.59
C ARG A 213 -18.20 -11.45 16.63
N ALA A 214 -19.22 -11.09 17.43
CA ALA A 214 -19.70 -9.72 17.53
C ALA A 214 -18.60 -8.74 18.00
N VAL A 215 -17.79 -9.15 18.99
CA VAL A 215 -16.66 -8.32 19.48
C VAL A 215 -15.59 -8.13 18.40
N ILE A 216 -15.23 -9.20 17.68
CA ILE A 216 -14.23 -9.13 16.60
C ILE A 216 -14.74 -8.29 15.44
N ASP A 217 -16.02 -8.41 15.07
CA ASP A 217 -16.61 -7.61 13.99
C ASP A 217 -16.63 -6.12 14.35
N VAL A 218 -17.05 -5.76 15.57
CA VAL A 218 -17.00 -4.37 16.04
C VAL A 218 -15.56 -3.85 16.07
N ALA A 219 -14.60 -4.68 16.52
CA ALA A 219 -13.20 -4.30 16.53
C ALA A 219 -12.65 -4.09 15.11
N TYR A 220 -13.00 -4.96 14.15
CA TYR A 220 -12.60 -4.84 12.75
C TYR A 220 -13.01 -3.50 12.14
N TRP A 221 -14.26 -3.08 12.36
CA TRP A 221 -14.77 -1.78 11.89
C TRP A 221 -14.29 -0.58 12.70
N LEU A 222 -13.64 -0.78 13.85
CA LEU A 222 -13.07 0.31 14.63
C LEU A 222 -11.69 0.74 14.11
N PHE A 223 -10.93 -0.21 13.56
CA PHE A 223 -9.60 0.02 13.05
C PHE A 223 -9.60 0.22 11.53
N PRO A 224 -8.68 1.02 10.97
CA PRO A 224 -8.43 1.03 9.53
C PRO A 224 -8.06 -0.39 9.10
N HIS A 225 -8.69 -0.92 8.06
CA HIS A 225 -8.31 -2.20 7.49
C HIS A 225 -7.87 -2.00 6.04
N PRO A 226 -6.88 -2.77 5.56
CA PRO A 226 -6.38 -2.63 4.21
C PRO A 226 -7.43 -3.08 3.19
N LEU A 227 -7.49 -2.38 2.07
CA LEU A 227 -8.18 -2.87 0.88
C LEU A 227 -7.42 -4.07 0.33
N THR A 228 -8.13 -5.16 0.10
CA THR A 228 -7.59 -6.38 -0.49
C THR A 228 -8.05 -6.48 -1.93
N SER A 229 -7.11 -6.72 -2.85
CA SER A 229 -7.46 -7.07 -4.22
C SER A 229 -8.05 -8.48 -4.28
N SER A 230 -8.68 -8.82 -5.40
CA SER A 230 -9.11 -10.19 -5.71
C SER A 230 -7.95 -11.14 -6.07
N ILE A 231 -6.71 -10.63 -6.22
CA ILE A 231 -5.52 -11.43 -6.56
C ILE A 231 -5.34 -12.64 -5.63
N PRO A 232 -5.43 -12.55 -4.29
CA PRO A 232 -5.11 -13.69 -3.42
C PRO A 232 -6.04 -14.87 -3.68
N ALA A 233 -7.34 -14.59 -3.86
CA ALA A 233 -8.31 -15.59 -4.25
C ALA A 233 -8.04 -16.13 -5.66
N ALA A 234 -7.67 -15.27 -6.61
CA ALA A 234 -7.32 -15.68 -7.97
C ALA A 234 -6.06 -16.56 -8.01
N LEU A 235 -5.01 -16.22 -7.25
CA LEU A 235 -3.78 -16.99 -7.11
C LEU A 235 -4.04 -18.36 -6.50
N VAL A 236 -4.84 -18.43 -5.42
CA VAL A 236 -5.20 -19.70 -4.78
C VAL A 236 -6.00 -20.57 -5.75
N ARG A 237 -6.97 -20.02 -6.48
CA ARG A 237 -7.73 -20.77 -7.50
C ARG A 237 -6.85 -21.26 -8.63
N ALA A 238 -5.97 -20.40 -9.14
CA ALA A 238 -5.05 -20.73 -10.23
C ALA A 238 -4.02 -21.78 -9.80
N GLN A 239 -3.53 -21.72 -8.56
CA GLN A 239 -2.61 -22.72 -8.01
C GLN A 239 -3.28 -24.09 -7.81
N VAL A 240 -4.54 -24.12 -7.36
CA VAL A 240 -5.32 -25.38 -7.24
C VAL A 240 -5.62 -25.98 -8.63
N GLN A 241 -5.92 -25.15 -9.62
CA GLN A 241 -6.13 -25.59 -11.01
C GLN A 241 -4.85 -26.12 -11.65
N ALA A 242 -3.71 -25.43 -11.48
CA ALA A 242 -2.41 -25.85 -11.98
C ALA A 242 -1.87 -27.13 -11.28
N GLY A 243 -2.26 -27.36 -10.02
CA GLY A 243 -1.91 -28.54 -9.24
C GLY A 243 -2.71 -29.82 -9.56
N GLY A 244 -3.64 -29.78 -10.51
CA GLY A 244 -4.37 -30.97 -10.99
C GLY A 244 -5.47 -31.51 -10.08
N GLN A 245 -5.88 -30.78 -9.04
CA GLN A 245 -7.01 -31.16 -8.18
C GLN A 245 -8.34 -30.58 -8.69
N SER A 246 -8.82 -31.07 -9.83
CA SER A 246 -10.09 -30.65 -10.46
C SER A 246 -11.35 -31.29 -9.83
N GLY A 247 -11.37 -31.53 -8.51
CA GLY A 247 -12.40 -32.40 -7.90
C GLY A 247 -13.00 -31.99 -6.54
N GLN A 248 -12.44 -31.03 -5.80
CA GLN A 248 -12.99 -30.63 -4.49
C GLN A 248 -12.83 -29.13 -4.25
N SER A 249 -13.58 -28.32 -5.00
CA SER A 249 -13.70 -26.87 -4.79
C SER A 249 -14.64 -26.50 -3.63
N SER A 250 -14.61 -27.27 -2.54
CA SER A 250 -15.43 -27.07 -1.34
C SER A 250 -14.57 -27.10 -0.08
N GLY A 251 -13.29 -26.77 -0.19
CA GLY A 251 -12.40 -26.57 0.96
C GLY A 251 -12.47 -25.11 1.46
N PRO A 252 -12.18 -24.86 2.76
CA PRO A 252 -12.21 -23.53 3.37
C PRO A 252 -11.29 -22.50 2.70
N ALA A 253 -10.39 -22.92 1.79
CA ALA A 253 -9.56 -22.05 0.95
C ALA A 253 -10.35 -21.18 -0.04
N ALA A 254 -11.56 -21.59 -0.48
CA ALA A 254 -12.41 -20.77 -1.35
C ALA A 254 -13.17 -19.66 -0.59
N ALA A 255 -13.24 -19.74 0.74
CA ALA A 255 -13.74 -18.69 1.61
C ALA A 255 -12.68 -17.61 1.94
N VAL A 256 -11.45 -17.78 1.43
CA VAL A 256 -10.31 -16.92 1.76
C VAL A 256 -10.27 -15.74 0.79
N LEU A 257 -10.70 -14.58 1.32
CA LEU A 257 -10.42 -13.23 0.84
C LEU A 257 -10.99 -12.89 -0.55
N GLN A 258 -12.30 -12.67 -0.59
CA GLN A 258 -12.90 -11.91 -1.70
C GLN A 258 -12.29 -10.50 -1.72
N GLY A 259 -12.17 -9.91 -2.92
CA GLY A 259 -11.72 -8.52 -3.06
C GLY A 259 -12.62 -7.58 -2.26
N SER A 260 -12.07 -6.43 -1.84
CA SER A 260 -12.76 -5.48 -0.98
C SER A 260 -14.13 -5.07 -1.53
N GLY A 261 -15.14 -5.15 -0.68
CA GLY A 261 -16.51 -4.80 -1.04
C GLY A 261 -16.76 -3.29 -1.01
N PRO A 262 -17.94 -2.83 -1.45
CA PRO A 262 -18.33 -1.42 -1.38
C PRO A 262 -18.27 -0.83 0.04
N GLY A 263 -18.53 -1.65 1.06
CA GLY A 263 -18.42 -1.25 2.46
C GLY A 263 -16.98 -0.91 2.86
N ASP A 264 -16.01 -1.73 2.44
CA ASP A 264 -14.59 -1.51 2.71
C ASP A 264 -14.09 -0.24 2.03
N ILE A 265 -14.54 0.02 0.81
CA ILE A 265 -14.20 1.23 0.05
C ILE A 265 -14.77 2.47 0.74
N ALA A 266 -16.03 2.41 1.19
CA ALA A 266 -16.66 3.50 1.92
C ALA A 266 -15.95 3.79 3.25
N TRP A 267 -15.55 2.76 3.98
CA TRP A 267 -14.76 2.90 5.20
C TRP A 267 -13.37 3.44 4.96
N TRP A 268 -12.68 2.95 3.94
CA TRP A 268 -11.39 3.50 3.51
C TRP A 268 -11.50 5.00 3.19
N ALA A 269 -12.54 5.42 2.46
CA ALA A 269 -12.78 6.82 2.15
C ALA A 269 -13.05 7.64 3.41
N PHE A 270 -13.82 7.10 4.36
CA PHE A 270 -14.04 7.70 5.67
C PHE A 270 -12.71 7.88 6.44
N VAL A 271 -11.87 6.84 6.51
CA VAL A 271 -10.56 6.88 7.17
C VAL A 271 -9.65 7.94 6.54
N MET A 272 -9.63 8.03 5.20
CA MET A 272 -8.89 9.06 4.48
C MET A 272 -9.33 10.48 4.88
N VAL A 273 -10.65 10.74 4.89
CA VAL A 273 -11.21 12.03 5.29
C VAL A 273 -10.93 12.31 6.77
N PHE A 274 -11.06 11.31 7.64
CA PHE A 274 -10.79 11.41 9.06
C PHE A 274 -9.34 11.83 9.33
N PHE A 275 -8.35 11.10 8.79
CA PHE A 275 -6.95 11.46 9.01
C PHE A 275 -6.56 12.78 8.33
N ALA A 276 -7.12 13.11 7.17
CA ALA A 276 -6.94 14.44 6.57
C ALA A 276 -7.50 15.57 7.47
N ALA A 277 -8.64 15.33 8.12
CA ALA A 277 -9.22 16.27 9.08
C ALA A 277 -8.37 16.37 10.36
N VAL A 278 -7.82 15.26 10.86
CA VAL A 278 -6.89 15.26 12.00
C VAL A 278 -5.64 16.09 11.67
N VAL A 279 -5.04 15.90 10.50
CA VAL A 279 -3.89 16.71 10.04
C VAL A 279 -4.24 18.21 10.04
N TYR A 280 -5.37 18.58 9.44
CA TYR A 280 -5.82 19.97 9.44
C TYR A 280 -6.02 20.51 10.85
N TYR A 281 -6.68 19.74 11.72
CA TYR A 281 -6.94 20.13 13.09
C TYR A 281 -5.67 20.33 13.90
N SER A 282 -4.70 19.44 13.73
CA SER A 282 -3.40 19.51 14.38
C SER A 282 -2.61 20.73 13.97
N VAL A 283 -2.57 21.05 12.68
CA VAL A 283 -1.93 22.28 12.18
C VAL A 283 -2.64 23.52 12.70
N ARG A 284 -3.98 23.49 12.79
CA ARG A 284 -4.76 24.62 13.30
C ARG A 284 -4.47 24.90 14.79
N ARG A 285 -4.32 23.86 15.61
CA ARG A 285 -4.11 24.00 17.07
C ARG A 285 -2.72 24.45 17.47
N ARG A 286 -1.67 24.16 16.68
CA ARG A 286 -0.33 24.69 16.97
C ARG A 286 -0.36 26.22 16.85
N GLN A 287 -0.27 26.89 18.00
CA GLN A 287 0.04 28.30 18.07
C GLN A 287 1.51 28.44 17.69
N VAL A 288 1.74 28.86 16.45
CA VAL A 288 3.01 29.39 15.97
C VAL A 288 2.90 30.89 15.94
#